data_AF-A0A4V4HRM7-F1
#
_entry.id   AF-A0A4V4HRM7-F1
#
_cell.length_a   1.000
_cell.length_b   1.000
_cell.length_c   1.000
_cell.angle_alpha   90.00
_cell.angle_beta   90.00
_cell.angle_gamma   90.00
#
_symmetry.space_group_name_H-M   'P 1'
#
loop_
_entity.id
_entity.type
_entity.pdbx_description
1 polymer ?
#
loop_
_entity_poly.entity_id
_entity_poly.type
_entity_poly.pdbx_seq_one_letter_code
_entity_poly.pdbx_strand_id
1 'polypeptide(L)'
;MTPEHLRDAAAVAAIFGFFAMAWFGWAQEAPPCRWVKWLAAGSILSILTLIGGGLLMWQHWSDGTVFDDQVGTRFGIVVGIEFASAGIGSAVLAVRKRAQLISAWIAFVVGVHFFPVAVVLEIPALHLVAALVTAASVASVFIARAKQLTISAVVGASTGTVLLASALLSLLDAFLR
;
A
#
# COMPACT_ATOMS: atom_id res chain seq x y z
N MET A 1 9.41 -10.27 3.16
CA MET A 1 8.12 -10.75 2.63
C MET A 1 8.43 -12.09 2.03
N THR A 2 7.82 -13.18 2.47
CA THR A 2 8.21 -14.53 2.02
C THR A 2 7.00 -15.33 1.55
N PRO A 3 6.40 -14.99 0.39
CA PRO A 3 5.45 -15.87 -0.28
C PRO A 3 6.11 -17.19 -0.65
N GLU A 4 5.34 -18.25 -0.85
CA GLU A 4 5.88 -19.54 -1.29
C GLU A 4 6.53 -19.42 -2.68
N HIS A 5 5.87 -18.73 -3.61
CA HIS A 5 6.31 -18.62 -5.00
C HIS A 5 7.05 -17.31 -5.30
N LEU A 6 8.09 -17.40 -6.14
CA LEU A 6 8.86 -16.24 -6.61
C LEU A 6 7.97 -15.24 -7.36
N ARG A 7 7.08 -15.74 -8.23
CA ARG A 7 6.11 -14.91 -8.98
C ARG A 7 5.27 -14.05 -8.04
N ASP A 8 4.83 -14.60 -6.92
CA ASP A 8 4.01 -13.88 -5.93
C ASP A 8 4.84 -12.84 -5.17
N ALA A 9 6.10 -13.14 -4.83
CA ALA A 9 7.03 -12.18 -4.26
C ALA A 9 7.30 -10.99 -5.20
N ALA A 10 7.49 -11.27 -6.49
CA ALA A 10 7.66 -10.25 -7.52
C ALA A 10 6.38 -9.43 -7.74
N ALA A 11 5.20 -10.08 -7.72
CA ALA A 11 3.91 -9.41 -7.83
C ALA A 11 3.66 -8.46 -6.64
N VAL A 12 3.94 -8.90 -5.40
CA VAL A 12 3.83 -8.05 -4.20
C VAL A 12 4.79 -6.85 -4.30
N ALA A 13 6.03 -7.05 -4.75
CA ALA A 13 6.96 -5.95 -4.99
C ALA A 13 6.41 -4.93 -5.99
N ALA A 14 5.85 -5.41 -7.11
CA ALA A 14 5.28 -4.58 -8.15
C ALA A 14 4.09 -3.75 -7.62
N ILE A 15 3.12 -4.44 -7.03
CA ILE A 15 1.87 -3.84 -6.53
C ILE A 15 2.16 -2.85 -5.41
N PHE A 16 3.01 -3.21 -4.45
CA PHE A 16 3.34 -2.32 -3.34
C PHE A 16 4.19 -1.13 -3.80
N GLY A 17 5.06 -1.31 -4.80
CA GLY A 17 5.77 -0.20 -5.45
C GLY A 17 4.80 0.79 -6.10
N PHE A 18 3.79 0.30 -6.83
CA PHE A 18 2.74 1.14 -7.41
C PHE A 18 1.99 1.95 -6.34
N PHE A 19 1.50 1.28 -5.30
CA PHE A 19 0.75 1.97 -4.25
C PHE A 19 1.62 2.89 -3.41
N ALA A 20 2.88 2.53 -3.12
CA ALA A 20 3.82 3.42 -2.44
C ALA A 20 4.02 4.72 -3.22
N MET A 21 4.18 4.65 -4.55
CA MET A 21 4.24 5.83 -5.42
C MET A 21 2.97 6.69 -5.29
N ALA A 22 1.78 6.07 -5.34
CA ALA A 22 0.52 6.79 -5.22
C ALA A 22 0.37 7.49 -3.85
N TRP A 23 0.78 6.84 -2.76
CA TRP A 23 0.77 7.42 -1.41
C TRP A 23 1.80 8.53 -1.23
N PHE A 24 3.00 8.41 -1.81
CA PHE A 24 3.93 9.54 -1.88
C PHE A 24 3.39 10.69 -2.75
N GLY A 25 2.50 10.42 -3.70
CA GLY A 25 1.74 11.44 -4.43
C GLY A 25 0.80 12.23 -3.51
N TRP A 26 0.01 11.54 -2.68
CA TRP A 26 -0.78 12.18 -1.61
C TRP A 26 0.10 12.98 -0.64
N ALA A 27 1.31 12.50 -0.40
CA ALA A 27 2.26 13.17 0.49
C ALA A 27 2.70 14.57 -0.02
N GLN A 28 2.48 14.87 -1.30
CA GLN A 28 2.84 16.15 -1.93
C GLN A 28 1.80 17.26 -1.70
N GLU A 29 0.71 17.02 -0.97
CA GLU A 29 -0.25 18.08 -0.63
C GLU A 29 0.34 19.03 0.44
N ALA A 30 0.94 20.14 0.00
CA ALA A 30 1.58 21.15 0.86
C ALA A 30 2.54 20.58 1.93
N PRO A 31 3.51 19.71 1.56
CA PRO A 31 4.45 19.15 2.51
C PRO A 31 5.41 20.21 3.03
N PRO A 32 5.96 20.04 4.24
CA PRO A 32 7.11 20.83 4.70
C PRO A 32 8.26 20.80 3.68
N CYS A 33 8.96 21.93 3.48
CA CYS A 33 10.07 22.00 2.51
C CYS A 33 11.16 20.93 2.75
N ARG A 34 11.42 20.58 4.01
CA ARG A 34 12.36 19.52 4.39
C ARG A 34 11.93 18.13 3.91
N TRP A 35 10.66 17.94 3.55
CA TRP A 35 10.14 16.65 3.11
C TRP A 35 10.29 16.38 1.63
N VAL A 36 10.29 17.44 0.81
CA VAL A 36 10.27 17.35 -0.65
C VAL A 36 11.33 16.39 -1.20
N LYS A 37 12.58 16.48 -0.73
CA LYS A 37 13.68 15.65 -1.24
C LYS A 37 13.49 14.16 -0.94
N TRP A 38 13.09 13.81 0.28
CA TRP A 38 12.94 12.41 0.66
C TRP A 38 11.64 11.81 0.10
N LEU A 39 10.57 12.61 -0.04
CA LEU A 39 9.35 12.20 -0.73
C LEU A 39 9.62 11.93 -2.21
N ALA A 40 10.39 12.79 -2.88
CA ALA A 40 10.80 12.56 -4.27
C ALA A 40 11.64 11.28 -4.41
N ALA A 41 12.61 11.06 -3.51
CA ALA A 41 13.39 9.82 -3.48
C ALA A 41 12.50 8.59 -3.26
N GLY A 42 11.52 8.68 -2.34
CA GLY A 42 10.53 7.63 -2.09
C GLY A 42 9.69 7.31 -3.33
N SER A 43 9.17 8.32 -4.03
CA SER A 43 8.43 8.13 -5.28
C SER A 43 9.27 7.45 -6.36
N ILE A 44 10.52 7.92 -6.56
CA ILE A 44 11.43 7.33 -7.56
C ILE A 44 11.73 5.87 -7.22
N LEU A 45 12.07 5.58 -5.96
CA LEU A 45 12.38 4.22 -5.54
C LEU A 45 11.16 3.30 -5.64
N SER A 46 9.95 3.83 -5.38
CA SER A 46 8.69 3.11 -5.57
C SER A 46 8.46 2.74 -7.03
N ILE A 47 8.74 3.65 -7.97
CA ILE A 47 8.66 3.39 -9.41
C ILE A 47 9.69 2.35 -9.85
N LEU A 48 10.94 2.47 -9.39
CA LEU A 48 11.98 1.48 -9.69
C LEU A 48 11.62 0.09 -9.17
N THR A 49 11.04 0.02 -7.97
CA THR A 49 10.59 -1.24 -7.36
C THR A 49 9.40 -1.83 -8.11
N LEU A 50 8.43 -0.99 -8.53
CA LEU A 50 7.33 -1.38 -9.40
C LEU A 50 7.84 -2.01 -10.69
N ILE A 51 8.76 -1.33 -11.38
CA ILE A 51 9.32 -1.81 -12.65
C ILE A 51 10.11 -3.10 -12.42
N GLY A 52 10.99 -3.15 -11.42
CA GLY A 52 11.79 -4.34 -11.11
C GLY A 52 10.91 -5.56 -10.78
N GLY A 53 9.94 -5.39 -9.87
CA GLY A 53 8.99 -6.46 -9.54
C GLY A 53 8.13 -6.88 -10.72
N GLY A 54 7.65 -5.93 -11.53
CA GLY A 54 6.85 -6.21 -12.72
C GLY A 54 7.61 -6.97 -13.79
N LEU A 55 8.89 -6.63 -14.02
CA LEU A 55 9.76 -7.33 -14.95
C LEU A 55 10.06 -8.76 -14.49
N LEU A 56 10.38 -8.96 -13.21
CA LEU A 56 10.58 -10.30 -12.65
C LEU A 56 9.30 -11.14 -12.72
N MET A 57 8.15 -10.56 -12.34
CA MET A 57 6.86 -11.23 -12.44
C MET A 57 6.54 -11.65 -13.88
N TRP A 58 6.87 -10.81 -14.87
CA TRP A 58 6.69 -11.13 -16.28
C TRP A 58 7.62 -12.28 -16.72
N GLN A 59 8.89 -12.26 -16.32
CA GLN A 59 9.86 -13.31 -16.64
C GLN A 59 9.45 -14.66 -16.06
N HIS A 60 8.86 -14.66 -14.87
CA HIS A 60 8.41 -15.85 -14.14
C HIS A 60 6.89 -16.07 -14.25
N TRP A 61 6.25 -15.56 -15.30
CA TRP A 61 4.79 -15.63 -15.43
C TRP A 61 4.23 -17.06 -15.48
N SER A 62 5.01 -17.97 -16.06
CA SER A 62 4.66 -19.39 -16.19
C SER A 62 4.98 -20.23 -14.95
N ASP A 63 5.61 -19.63 -13.94
CA ASP A 63 5.95 -20.32 -12.70
C ASP A 63 4.72 -20.43 -11.78
N GLY A 64 4.85 -21.25 -10.73
CA GLY A 64 3.81 -21.45 -9.72
C GLY A 64 3.36 -20.15 -9.05
N THR A 65 2.11 -20.13 -8.60
CA THR A 65 1.49 -19.04 -7.85
C THR A 65 0.44 -19.62 -6.93
N VAL A 66 0.19 -18.96 -5.80
CA VAL A 66 -0.92 -19.29 -4.90
C VAL A 66 -2.29 -19.05 -5.55
N PHE A 67 -2.34 -18.31 -6.66
CA PHE A 67 -3.58 -18.02 -7.37
C PHE A 67 -4.08 -19.21 -8.19
N ASP A 68 -5.11 -19.88 -7.68
CA ASP A 68 -6.04 -20.72 -8.42
C ASP A 68 -7.42 -20.03 -8.58
N ASP A 69 -8.39 -20.73 -9.20
CA ASP A 69 -9.74 -20.19 -9.41
C ASP A 69 -10.45 -19.81 -8.09
N GLN A 70 -10.19 -20.56 -7.01
CA GLN A 70 -10.81 -20.33 -5.70
C GLN A 70 -10.18 -19.13 -5.00
N VAL A 71 -8.85 -19.06 -4.94
CA VAL A 71 -8.08 -17.95 -4.38
C VAL A 71 -8.37 -16.67 -5.16
N GLY A 72 -8.39 -16.73 -6.50
CA GLY A 72 -8.75 -15.60 -7.35
C GLY A 72 -10.15 -15.06 -7.06
N THR A 73 -11.14 -15.94 -6.88
CA THR A 73 -12.51 -15.52 -6.52
C THR A 73 -12.56 -14.87 -5.13
N ARG A 74 -11.93 -15.48 -4.12
CA ARG A 74 -11.88 -14.93 -2.75
C ARG A 74 -11.17 -13.59 -2.72
N PHE A 75 -10.04 -13.47 -3.40
CA PHE A 75 -9.28 -12.24 -3.52
C PHE A 75 -10.13 -11.14 -4.17
N GLY A 76 -10.83 -11.46 -5.28
CA GLY A 76 -11.73 -10.52 -5.94
C GLY A 76 -12.86 -10.01 -5.06
N ILE A 77 -13.46 -10.86 -4.22
CA ILE A 77 -14.48 -10.45 -3.23
C ILE A 77 -13.88 -9.49 -2.19
N VAL A 78 -12.71 -9.84 -1.64
CA VAL A 78 -12.02 -9.01 -0.63
C VAL A 78 -11.69 -7.62 -1.19
N VAL A 79 -11.17 -7.56 -2.42
CA VAL A 79 -10.89 -6.30 -3.13
C VAL A 79 -12.18 -5.54 -3.44
N GLY A 80 -13.25 -6.24 -3.88
CA GLY A 80 -14.54 -5.60 -4.12
C GLY A 80 -15.12 -4.90 -2.88
N ILE A 81 -15.03 -5.56 -1.73
CA ILE A 81 -15.45 -4.98 -0.43
C ILE A 81 -14.59 -3.78 -0.05
N GLU A 82 -13.27 -3.87 -0.25
CA GLU A 82 -12.34 -2.77 -0.01
C GLU A 82 -12.72 -1.53 -0.83
N PHE A 83 -12.80 -1.66 -2.16
CA PHE A 83 -13.12 -0.54 -3.05
C PHE A 83 -14.50 0.05 -2.75
N ALA A 84 -15.50 -0.78 -2.45
CA ALA A 84 -16.82 -0.31 -2.04
C ALA A 84 -16.74 0.50 -0.73
N SER A 85 -16.02 -0.01 0.28
CA SER A 85 -15.86 0.66 1.58
C SER A 85 -15.09 1.97 1.45
N ALA A 86 -13.99 1.97 0.70
CA ALA A 86 -13.20 3.15 0.40
C ALA A 86 -14.04 4.22 -0.32
N GLY A 87 -14.77 3.83 -1.37
CA GLY A 87 -15.61 4.73 -2.15
C GLY A 87 -16.77 5.31 -1.35
N ILE A 88 -17.55 4.46 -0.67
CA ILE A 88 -18.71 4.89 0.13
C ILE A 88 -18.28 5.83 1.25
N GLY A 89 -17.26 5.46 2.03
CA GLY A 89 -16.81 6.32 3.12
C GLY A 89 -16.20 7.64 2.63
N SER A 90 -15.50 7.63 1.50
CA SER A 90 -15.01 8.86 0.87
C SER A 90 -16.14 9.78 0.42
N ALA A 91 -17.19 9.22 -0.20
CA ALA A 91 -18.38 9.99 -0.60
C ALA A 91 -19.10 10.59 0.62
N VAL A 92 -19.27 9.82 1.70
CA VAL A 92 -19.86 10.31 2.96
C VAL A 92 -19.01 11.44 3.54
N LEU A 93 -17.69 11.31 3.60
CA LEU A 93 -16.79 12.36 4.09
C LEU A 93 -16.87 13.63 3.23
N ALA A 94 -16.92 13.50 1.90
CA ALA A 94 -17.05 14.63 0.99
C ALA A 94 -18.37 15.38 1.22
N VAL A 95 -19.51 14.67 1.25
CA VAL A 95 -20.84 15.26 1.49
C VAL A 95 -20.91 15.97 2.86
N ARG A 96 -20.23 15.43 3.87
CA ARG A 96 -20.15 16.01 5.21
C ARG A 96 -19.14 17.16 5.34
N LYS A 97 -18.54 17.63 4.23
CA LYS A 97 -17.49 18.67 4.21
C LYS A 97 -16.27 18.30 5.09
N ARG A 98 -15.93 17.01 5.10
CA ARG A 98 -14.77 16.43 5.81
C ARG A 98 -13.77 15.80 4.81
N ALA A 99 -13.67 16.36 3.61
CA ALA A 99 -12.83 15.83 2.52
C ALA A 99 -11.34 15.66 2.91
N GLN A 100 -10.84 16.48 3.83
CA GLN A 100 -9.49 16.37 4.39
C GLN A 100 -9.20 15.05 5.13
N LEU A 101 -10.24 14.26 5.46
CA LEU A 101 -10.10 12.93 6.09
C LEU A 101 -10.14 11.78 5.08
N ILE A 102 -10.37 12.05 3.79
CA ILE A 102 -10.51 11.00 2.76
C ILE A 102 -9.24 10.16 2.65
N SER A 103 -8.06 10.79 2.61
CA SER A 103 -6.77 10.08 2.57
C SER A 103 -6.59 9.13 3.76
N ALA A 104 -6.92 9.60 4.97
CA ALA A 104 -6.87 8.77 6.19
C ALA A 104 -7.87 7.62 6.16
N TRP A 105 -9.10 7.87 5.67
CA TRP A 105 -10.11 6.83 5.52
C TRP A 105 -9.68 5.75 4.53
N ILE A 106 -9.20 6.14 3.36
CA ILE A 106 -8.71 5.19 2.35
C ILE A 106 -7.53 4.39 2.92
N ALA A 107 -6.57 5.03 3.58
CA ALA A 107 -5.44 4.33 4.20
C ALA A 107 -5.90 3.34 5.28
N PHE A 108 -6.92 3.70 6.07
CA PHE A 108 -7.51 2.80 7.06
C PHE A 108 -8.15 1.58 6.40
N VAL A 109 -8.96 1.78 5.35
CA VAL A 109 -9.60 0.69 4.61
C VAL A 109 -8.56 -0.24 3.97
N VAL A 110 -7.52 0.33 3.32
CA VAL A 110 -6.40 -0.43 2.75
C VAL A 110 -5.66 -1.25 3.82
N GLY A 111 -5.36 -0.63 4.97
CA GLY A 111 -4.73 -1.32 6.10
C GLY A 111 -5.56 -2.48 6.63
N VAL A 112 -6.88 -2.29 6.77
CA VAL A 112 -7.80 -3.34 7.21
C VAL A 112 -7.94 -4.44 6.15
N HIS A 113 -7.99 -4.08 4.87
CA HIS A 113 -8.05 -4.99 3.73
C HIS A 113 -6.85 -5.95 3.67
N PHE A 114 -5.66 -5.51 4.10
CA PHE A 114 -4.49 -6.39 4.09
C PHE A 114 -4.59 -7.58 5.07
N PHE A 115 -5.43 -7.53 6.10
CA PHE A 115 -5.64 -8.68 7.00
C PHE A 115 -6.23 -9.91 6.26
N PRO A 116 -7.39 -9.81 5.59
CA PRO A 116 -7.91 -10.93 4.81
C PRO A 116 -7.01 -11.28 3.62
N VAL A 117 -6.35 -10.31 2.97
CA VAL A 117 -5.39 -10.63 1.90
C VAL A 117 -4.23 -11.47 2.42
N ALA A 118 -3.73 -11.22 3.64
CA ALA A 118 -2.65 -11.99 4.23
C ALA A 118 -3.02 -13.47 4.37
N VAL A 119 -4.29 -13.76 4.67
CA VAL A 119 -4.83 -15.11 4.76
C VAL A 119 -5.04 -15.71 3.37
N VAL A 120 -5.64 -14.97 2.44
CA VAL A 120 -5.96 -15.46 1.09
C VAL A 120 -4.71 -15.77 0.27
N LEU A 121 -3.65 -14.97 0.41
CA LEU A 121 -2.38 -15.16 -0.31
C LEU A 121 -1.37 -16.01 0.48
N GLU A 122 -1.71 -16.44 1.69
CA GLU A 122 -0.82 -17.20 2.56
C GLU A 122 0.51 -16.49 2.85
N ILE A 123 0.46 -15.17 3.08
CA ILE A 123 1.63 -14.33 3.40
C ILE A 123 1.47 -13.78 4.83
N PRO A 124 1.90 -14.51 5.88
CA PRO A 124 1.74 -14.07 7.27
C PRO A 124 2.36 -12.69 7.55
N ALA A 125 3.50 -12.37 6.93
CA ALA A 125 4.18 -11.08 7.06
C ALA A 125 3.29 -9.88 6.67
N LEU A 126 2.27 -10.10 5.85
CA LEU A 126 1.34 -9.06 5.43
C LEU A 126 0.43 -8.57 6.58
N HIS A 127 0.23 -9.36 7.64
CA HIS A 127 -0.47 -8.91 8.86
C HIS A 127 0.28 -7.76 9.56
N LEU A 128 1.61 -7.77 9.52
CA LEU A 128 2.41 -6.67 10.07
C LEU A 128 2.20 -5.40 9.25
N VAL A 129 2.20 -5.52 7.91
CA VAL A 129 1.91 -4.38 7.01
C VAL A 129 0.50 -3.85 7.24
N ALA A 130 -0.49 -4.74 7.37
CA ALA A 130 -1.87 -4.40 7.69
C ALA A 130 -1.97 -3.58 8.99
N ALA A 131 -1.33 -4.05 10.06
CA ALA A 131 -1.28 -3.35 11.34
C ALA A 131 -0.58 -1.99 11.25
N LEU A 132 0.57 -1.92 10.57
CA LEU A 132 1.34 -0.68 10.41
C LEU A 132 0.58 0.37 9.61
N VAL A 133 -0.03 0.00 8.48
CA VAL A 133 -0.83 0.93 7.65
C VAL A 133 -2.09 1.38 8.40
N THR A 134 -2.78 0.45 9.07
CA THR A 134 -3.95 0.79 9.89
C THR A 134 -3.58 1.77 11.01
N ALA A 135 -2.52 1.49 11.75
CA ALA A 135 -2.03 2.38 12.80
C ALA A 135 -1.59 3.75 12.24
N ALA A 136 -0.87 3.75 11.11
CA ALA A 136 -0.42 4.98 10.45
C ALA A 136 -1.60 5.85 10.00
N SER A 137 -2.68 5.25 9.47
CA SER A 137 -3.87 5.98 9.02
C SER A 137 -4.53 6.76 10.17
N VAL A 138 -4.62 6.15 11.35
CA VAL A 138 -5.23 6.75 12.54
C VAL A 138 -4.27 7.74 13.19
N ALA A 139 -3.03 7.35 13.45
CA ALA A 139 -2.02 8.19 14.09
C ALA A 139 -1.73 9.47 13.28
N SER A 140 -1.69 9.38 11.96
CA SER A 140 -1.40 10.51 11.08
C SER A 140 -2.42 11.64 11.22
N VAL A 141 -3.69 11.34 11.50
CA VAL A 141 -4.72 12.38 11.72
C VAL A 141 -4.38 13.20 12.97
N PHE A 142 -3.99 12.53 14.06
CA PHE A 142 -3.62 13.20 15.31
C PHE A 142 -2.31 13.98 15.16
N ILE A 143 -1.31 13.39 14.52
CA ILE A 143 -0.01 14.03 14.28
C ILE A 143 -0.16 15.26 13.38
N ALA A 144 -0.91 15.14 12.28
CA ALA A 144 -1.15 16.25 11.35
C ALA A 144 -1.82 17.43 12.07
N ARG A 145 -2.85 17.17 12.88
CA ARG A 145 -3.52 18.23 13.67
C ARG A 145 -2.58 18.86 14.69
N ALA A 146 -1.85 18.06 15.45
CA ALA A 146 -0.92 18.55 16.48
C ALA A 146 0.24 19.38 15.91
N LYS A 147 0.64 19.09 14.67
CA LYS A 147 1.75 19.77 13.98
C LYS A 147 1.29 20.77 12.91
N GLN A 148 -0.02 21.02 12.78
CA GLN A 148 -0.61 21.90 11.77
C GLN A 148 -0.18 21.55 10.33
N LEU A 149 -0.11 20.26 10.02
CA LEU A 149 0.19 19.72 8.70
C LEU A 149 -1.10 19.29 8.00
N THR A 150 -1.04 19.17 6.67
CA THR A 150 -2.08 18.52 5.88
C THR A 150 -2.15 17.03 6.24
N ILE A 151 -3.36 16.52 6.45
CA ILE A 151 -3.57 15.11 6.87
C ILE A 151 -3.07 14.15 5.79
N SER A 152 -3.38 14.43 4.53
CA SER A 152 -2.86 13.72 3.35
C SER A 152 -1.34 13.69 3.28
N ALA A 153 -0.63 14.77 3.62
CA ALA A 153 0.83 14.76 3.63
C ALA A 153 1.37 13.72 4.60
N VAL A 154 0.84 13.68 5.83
CA VAL A 154 1.31 12.77 6.88
C VAL A 154 0.87 11.33 6.60
N VAL A 155 -0.37 11.11 6.16
CA VAL A 155 -0.89 9.79 5.81
C VAL A 155 -0.13 9.21 4.60
N GLY A 156 0.07 10.01 3.56
CA GLY A 156 0.79 9.61 2.36
C GLY A 156 2.25 9.29 2.64
N ALA A 157 2.92 10.14 3.43
CA ALA A 157 4.29 9.93 3.90
C ALA A 157 4.43 8.60 4.65
N SER A 158 3.61 8.38 5.68
CA SER A 158 3.71 7.20 6.54
C SER A 158 3.33 5.91 5.80
N THR A 159 2.20 5.91 5.09
CA THR A 159 1.70 4.75 4.34
C THR A 159 2.65 4.41 3.19
N GLY A 160 3.11 5.42 2.44
CA GLY A 160 4.08 5.25 1.35
C GLY A 160 5.39 4.63 1.84
N THR A 161 5.92 5.07 3.00
CA THR A 161 7.12 4.47 3.59
C THR A 161 6.93 3.00 3.98
N VAL A 162 5.81 2.66 4.63
CA VAL A 162 5.52 1.26 5.02
C VAL A 162 5.41 0.35 3.79
N LEU A 163 4.70 0.81 2.75
CA LEU A 163 4.53 0.06 1.52
C LEU A 163 5.83 -0.05 0.72
N LEU A 164 6.63 1.02 0.63
CA LEU A 164 7.92 0.99 -0.06
C LEU A 164 8.89 0.02 0.63
N ALA A 165 9.00 0.08 1.96
CA ALA A 165 9.85 -0.85 2.70
C ALA A 165 9.43 -2.31 2.44
N SER A 166 8.12 -2.56 2.47
CA SER A 166 7.52 -3.86 2.17
C SER A 166 7.79 -4.32 0.73
N ALA A 167 7.68 -3.40 -0.24
CA ALA A 167 7.94 -3.66 -1.66
C ALA A 167 9.42 -4.02 -1.89
N LEU A 168 10.35 -3.28 -1.29
CA LEU A 168 11.79 -3.53 -1.38
C LEU A 168 12.17 -4.87 -0.74
N LEU A 169 11.58 -5.21 0.42
CA LEU A 169 11.79 -6.50 1.06
C LEU A 169 11.26 -7.67 0.21
N SER A 170 10.16 -7.45 -0.52
CA SER A 170 9.61 -8.45 -1.45
C SER A 170 10.44 -8.59 -2.71
N LEU A 171 10.94 -7.47 -3.24
CA LEU A 171 11.83 -7.47 -4.40
C LEU A 171 13.15 -8.16 -4.08
N LEU A 172 13.71 -7.89 -2.90
CA LEU A 172 14.93 -8.55 -2.43
C LEU A 172 14.72 -10.05 -2.24
N ASP A 173 13.59 -10.49 -1.66
CA ASP A 173 13.25 -11.91 -1.55
C ASP A 173 13.16 -12.58 -2.93
N ALA A 174 12.53 -11.92 -3.92
CA ALA A 174 12.45 -12.43 -5.28
C ALA A 174 13.83 -12.55 -5.96
N PHE A 175 14.77 -11.63 -5.70
CA PHE A 175 16.12 -11.67 -6.28
C PHE A 175 17.05 -12.72 -5.65
N LEU A 176 16.77 -13.16 -4.43
CA LEU A 176 17.62 -14.10 -3.68
C LEU A 176 17.24 -15.58 -3.90
N ARG A 177 16.20 -15.84 -4.69
CA ARG A 177 15.71 -17.18 -5.04
C ARG A 177 16.12 -17.53 -6.47
#